data_AF-A0A7S2Z6C4-F1
#
_entry.id   AF-A0A7S2Z6C4-F1
#
_cell.length_a   1.000
_cell.length_b   1.000
_cell.length_c   1.000
_cell.angle_alpha   90.00
_cell.angle_beta   90.00
_cell.angle_gamma   90.00
#
_symmetry.space_group_name_H-M   'P 1'
#
loop_
_entity.id
_entity.type
_entity.pdbx_description
1 polymer ?
#
loop_
_entity_poly.entity_id
_entity_poly.type
_entity_poly.pdbx_seq_one_letter_code
_entity_poly.pdbx_strand_id
1 'polypeptide(L)'
;MEASASGVVRADEVLRVLQESMAPAAEVRVRDAALRKLEFWQKERVPGVVTSLLDIVAERERFPPDLRLYAAIMVKNVVGCTWNRSASNTFGRSFVEKREWALISEEEKEAMKGRLLPLLFSEPEETVLAQLLVLVGGVARYDFPARWPDLVRELLRAAGQSEAEPPHQHHATQLSPESLRQKLVALRCLKSVLRALKGKKSLVSVTNAEMLRNRDKLREFARLGSLEMKTLYSDAALCFPALYELWRRWSTVQGGGRAGWREACAIANRA
;
A
#
# COMPACT_ATOMS: atom_id res chain seq x y z
N MET A 1 17.09 20.55 24.84
CA MET A 1 17.28 19.91 23.52
C MET A 1 17.97 18.57 23.77
N GLU A 2 17.20 17.57 24.19
CA GLU A 2 17.73 16.21 24.37
C GLU A 2 17.47 15.44 23.09
N ALA A 3 18.52 15.28 22.28
CA ALA A 3 18.53 14.35 21.19
C ALA A 3 18.55 12.93 21.77
N SER A 4 17.45 12.20 21.59
CA SER A 4 17.31 10.81 22.02
C SER A 4 18.35 9.93 21.31
N ALA A 5 19.06 9.11 22.09
CA ALA A 5 20.22 8.30 21.70
C ALA A 5 19.98 7.19 20.64
N SER A 6 18.85 7.20 19.92
CA SER A 6 18.52 6.21 18.88
C SER A 6 18.03 6.81 17.56
N GLY A 7 17.83 8.14 17.45
CA GLY A 7 17.26 8.77 16.25
C GLY A 7 15.81 8.35 15.91
N VAL A 8 15.18 7.50 16.74
CA VAL A 8 13.78 7.05 16.62
C VAL A 8 12.88 8.04 17.37
N VAL A 9 11.81 8.48 16.72
CA VAL A 9 10.82 9.38 17.34
C VAL A 9 9.95 8.58 18.31
N ARG A 10 9.71 9.13 19.50
CA ARG A 10 8.88 8.52 20.53
C ARG A 10 7.39 8.69 20.22
N ALA A 11 6.58 7.70 20.60
CA ALA A 11 5.13 7.74 20.39
C ALA A 11 4.46 8.97 21.03
N ASP A 12 4.89 9.36 22.23
CA ASP A 12 4.37 10.55 22.92
C ASP A 12 4.69 11.85 22.16
N GLU A 13 5.84 11.92 21.48
CA GLU A 13 6.20 13.08 20.65
C GLU A 13 5.30 13.13 19.40
N VAL A 14 5.06 11.99 18.75
CA VAL A 14 4.15 11.90 17.60
C VAL A 14 2.75 12.33 18.01
N LEU A 15 2.23 11.80 19.11
CA LEU A 15 0.90 12.12 19.62
C LEU A 15 0.76 13.63 19.89
N ARG A 16 1.73 14.22 20.61
CA ARG A 16 1.72 15.65 20.93
C ARG A 16 1.72 16.51 19.67
N VAL A 17 2.62 16.23 18.72
CA VAL A 17 2.71 17.01 17.47
C VAL A 17 1.43 16.85 16.63
N LEU A 18 0.83 15.66 16.63
CA LEU A 18 -0.42 15.42 15.92
C LEU A 18 -1.56 16.25 16.51
N GLN A 19 -1.70 16.28 17.85
CA GLN A 19 -2.68 17.10 18.57
C GLN A 19 -2.45 18.59 18.37
N GLU A 20 -1.21 19.06 18.48
CA GLU A 20 -0.82 20.46 18.27
C GLU A 20 -1.15 20.93 16.84
N SER A 21 -1.01 20.06 15.84
CA SER A 21 -1.39 20.40 14.46
C SER A 21 -2.90 20.50 14.23
N MET A 22 -3.71 19.99 15.17
CA MET A 22 -5.17 20.12 15.20
C MET A 22 -5.63 21.27 16.12
N ALA A 23 -4.69 22.04 16.69
CA ALA A 23 -5.02 23.14 17.59
C ALA A 23 -5.94 24.19 16.91
N PRO A 24 -6.83 24.84 17.68
CA PRO A 24 -7.78 25.81 17.16
C PRO A 24 -7.08 27.02 16.55
N ALA A 25 -7.82 27.79 15.73
CA ALA A 25 -7.27 28.94 15.01
C ALA A 25 -6.70 30.04 15.92
N ALA A 26 -7.03 30.07 17.21
CA ALA A 26 -6.41 30.99 18.18
C ALA A 26 -4.91 30.69 18.41
N GLU A 27 -4.47 29.46 18.18
CA GLU A 27 -3.11 28.98 18.45
C GLU A 27 -2.32 28.72 17.15
N VAL A 28 -2.43 29.63 16.18
CA VAL A 28 -1.79 29.50 14.84
C VAL A 28 -0.31 29.14 14.93
N ARG A 29 0.44 29.76 15.86
CA ARG A 29 1.88 29.53 16.00
C ARG A 29 2.22 28.09 16.39
N VAL A 30 1.44 27.50 17.31
CA VAL A 30 1.63 26.12 17.77
C VAL A 30 1.28 25.16 16.63
N ARG A 31 0.14 25.39 15.99
CA ARG A 31 -0.32 24.62 14.84
C ARG A 31 0.69 24.63 13.68
N ASP A 32 1.19 25.80 13.30
CA ASP A 32 2.13 25.94 12.18
C ASP A 32 3.48 25.29 12.49
N ALA A 33 3.95 25.35 13.74
CA ALA A 33 5.16 24.66 14.18
C ALA A 33 4.99 23.14 14.08
N ALA A 34 3.85 22.62 14.54
CA ALA A 34 3.53 21.20 14.46
C ALA A 34 3.39 20.70 13.01
N LEU A 35 2.72 21.46 12.14
CA LEU A 35 2.59 21.14 10.71
C LEU A 35 3.96 21.07 10.02
N ARG A 36 4.87 22.01 10.30
CA ARG A 36 6.25 21.95 9.78
C ARG A 36 7.00 20.72 10.27
N LYS A 37 6.78 20.32 11.53
CA LYS A 37 7.38 19.11 12.10
C LYS A 37 6.85 17.84 11.42
N LEU A 38 5.55 17.76 11.17
CA LEU A 38 4.94 16.67 10.42
C LEU A 38 5.45 16.60 8.98
N GLU A 39 5.56 17.75 8.30
CA GLU A 39 6.12 17.83 6.95
C GLU A 39 7.59 17.37 6.93
N PHE A 40 8.37 17.78 7.93
CA PHE A 40 9.74 17.32 8.12
C PHE A 40 9.80 15.80 8.30
N TRP A 41 8.99 15.22 9.20
CA TRP A 41 8.95 13.77 9.40
C TRP A 41 8.56 13.00 8.14
N GLN A 42 7.64 13.55 7.33
CA GLN A 42 7.24 12.96 6.06
C GLN A 42 8.37 13.01 5.03
N LYS A 43 9.10 14.14 4.92
CA LYS A 43 10.19 14.33 3.97
C LYS A 43 11.43 13.52 4.35
N GLU A 44 11.84 13.60 5.61
CA GLU A 44 13.03 12.95 6.14
C GLU A 44 12.79 11.48 6.53
N ARG A 45 11.54 11.00 6.51
CA ARG A 45 11.18 9.59 6.74
C ARG A 45 11.72 9.06 8.08
N VAL A 46 11.52 9.85 9.12
CA VAL A 46 12.14 9.58 10.43
C VAL A 46 11.61 8.25 11.01
N PRO A 47 12.49 7.34 11.45
CA PRO A 47 12.08 6.04 12.00
C PRO A 47 11.16 6.15 13.22
N GLY A 48 10.22 5.22 13.34
CA GLY A 48 9.29 5.13 14.47
C GLY A 48 8.04 6.00 14.34
N VAL A 49 8.00 6.91 13.36
CA VAL A 49 6.81 7.73 13.11
C VAL A 49 5.66 6.86 12.57
N VAL A 50 5.93 5.94 11.65
CA VAL A 50 4.89 5.11 11.04
C VAL A 50 4.28 4.15 12.05
N THR A 51 5.11 3.47 12.84
CA THR A 51 4.63 2.56 13.90
C THR A 51 3.84 3.30 14.97
N SER A 52 4.33 4.45 15.44
CA SER A 52 3.62 5.28 16.42
C SER A 52 2.26 5.76 15.92
N LEU A 53 2.17 6.17 14.65
CA LEU A 53 0.88 6.57 14.06
C LEU A 53 -0.07 5.38 13.97
N LEU A 54 0.41 4.17 13.66
CA LEU A 54 -0.42 2.96 13.66
C LEU A 54 -0.85 2.55 15.08
N ASP A 55 -0.04 2.80 16.10
CA ASP A 55 -0.43 2.63 17.51
C ASP A 55 -1.61 3.56 17.85
N ILE A 56 -1.53 4.84 17.46
CA ILE A 56 -2.63 5.81 17.64
C ILE A 56 -3.91 5.32 16.94
N VAL A 57 -3.82 4.79 15.72
CA VAL A 57 -4.99 4.25 15.02
C VAL A 57 -5.57 3.03 15.74
N ALA A 58 -4.73 2.18 16.34
CA ALA A 58 -5.14 0.96 17.03
C ALA A 58 -5.80 1.22 18.40
N GLU A 59 -5.41 2.29 19.10
CA GLU A 59 -5.90 2.63 20.45
C GLU A 59 -7.27 3.33 20.43
N ARG A 60 -8.31 2.58 20.07
CA ARG A 60 -9.68 3.08 19.87
C ARG A 60 -10.34 3.66 21.12
N GLU A 61 -10.11 3.04 22.27
CA GLU A 61 -10.69 3.47 23.55
C GLU A 61 -10.01 4.74 24.09
N ARG A 62 -8.75 4.97 23.69
CA ARG A 62 -7.96 6.09 24.17
C ARG A 62 -8.09 7.33 23.30
N PHE A 63 -8.25 7.16 21.99
CA PHE A 63 -8.20 8.27 21.04
C PHE A 63 -9.49 8.47 20.24
N PRO A 64 -9.94 9.73 20.07
CA PRO A 64 -11.16 10.03 19.34
C PRO A 64 -11.04 9.68 17.85
N PRO A 65 -12.16 9.38 17.17
CA PRO A 65 -12.17 9.04 15.74
C PRO A 65 -11.43 10.03 14.84
N ASP A 66 -11.52 11.33 15.11
CA ASP A 66 -10.87 12.37 14.29
C ASP A 66 -9.34 12.30 14.37
N LEU A 67 -8.79 12.05 15.56
CA LEU A 67 -7.36 11.91 15.75
C LEU A 67 -6.85 10.62 15.09
N ARG A 68 -7.60 9.52 15.20
CA ARG A 68 -7.29 8.24 14.54
C ARG A 68 -7.37 8.36 13.02
N LEU A 69 -8.37 9.05 12.50
CA LEU A 69 -8.51 9.33 11.07
C LEU A 69 -7.32 10.15 10.56
N TYR A 70 -6.96 11.20 11.28
CA TYR A 70 -5.83 12.04 10.91
C TYR A 70 -4.50 11.27 10.95
N ALA A 71 -4.29 10.44 11.97
CA ALA A 71 -3.15 9.52 12.02
C ALA A 71 -3.13 8.55 10.81
N ALA A 72 -4.27 7.94 10.45
CA ALA A 72 -4.35 7.06 9.28
C ALA A 72 -4.07 7.77 7.95
N ILE A 73 -4.51 9.02 7.79
CA ILE A 73 -4.18 9.87 6.64
C ILE A 73 -2.66 10.12 6.58
N MET A 74 -2.05 10.44 7.72
CA MET A 74 -0.61 10.68 7.80
C MET A 74 0.19 9.42 7.46
N VAL A 75 -0.17 8.26 7.99
CA VAL A 75 0.48 6.98 7.64
C VAL A 75 0.39 6.73 6.13
N LYS A 76 -0.80 6.87 5.54
CA LYS A 76 -0.99 6.69 4.10
C LYS A 76 -0.10 7.64 3.29
N ASN A 77 0.04 8.89 3.70
CA ASN A 77 0.86 9.87 3.00
C ASN A 77 2.37 9.54 3.12
N VAL A 78 2.84 9.17 4.31
CA VAL A 78 4.23 8.76 4.55
C VAL A 78 4.55 7.49 3.77
N VAL A 79 3.68 6.48 3.82
CA VAL A 79 3.83 5.22 3.08
C VAL A 79 3.77 5.45 1.56
N GLY A 80 2.85 6.28 1.08
CA GLY A 80 2.75 6.63 -0.34
C GLY A 80 4.03 7.26 -0.90
N CYS A 81 4.70 8.10 -0.11
CA CYS A 81 5.99 8.71 -0.48
C CYS A 81 7.17 7.71 -0.41
N THR A 82 7.14 6.76 0.53
CA THR A 82 8.25 5.82 0.79
C THR A 82 8.19 4.56 -0.07
N TRP A 83 7.00 4.04 -0.38
CA TRP A 83 6.80 2.87 -1.25
C TRP A 83 6.83 3.21 -2.75
N ASN A 84 6.51 4.45 -3.14
CA ASN A 84 6.50 4.84 -4.54
C ASN A 84 7.91 5.09 -5.10
N ARG A 85 8.53 4.03 -5.65
CA ARG A 85 9.82 4.09 -6.36
C ARG A 85 9.87 5.09 -7.53
N SER A 86 8.72 5.58 -8.03
CA SER A 86 8.65 6.55 -9.14
C SER A 86 8.47 8.00 -8.69
N ALA A 87 8.03 8.28 -7.46
CA ALA A 87 7.94 9.66 -6.97
C ALA A 87 9.33 10.25 -6.66
N SER A 88 10.37 9.41 -6.59
CA SER A 88 11.76 9.86 -6.58
C SER A 88 12.31 10.21 -7.97
N ASN A 89 11.45 10.27 -9.00
CA ASN A 89 11.82 10.74 -10.34
C ASN A 89 11.80 12.27 -10.46
N THR A 90 11.74 13.01 -9.34
CA THR A 90 12.08 14.43 -9.34
C THR A 90 13.58 14.56 -9.57
N PHE A 91 13.93 14.56 -10.86
CA PHE A 91 15.04 15.27 -11.46
C PHE A 91 16.40 15.14 -10.75
N GLY A 92 17.18 14.17 -11.23
CA GLY A 92 18.64 14.28 -11.29
C GLY A 92 19.38 14.24 -9.96
N ARG A 93 19.50 13.06 -9.35
CA ARG A 93 20.66 12.77 -8.49
C ARG A 93 21.11 11.32 -8.64
N SER A 94 22.42 11.13 -8.44
CA SER A 94 23.25 9.98 -8.82
C SER A 94 22.69 8.60 -8.41
N PHE A 95 23.14 7.56 -9.12
CA PHE A 95 22.89 6.14 -8.80
C PHE A 95 23.35 5.73 -7.39
N VAL A 96 24.06 6.60 -6.68
CA VAL A 96 24.48 6.42 -5.28
C VAL A 96 23.40 6.88 -4.28
N GLU A 97 22.71 8.00 -4.53
CA GLU A 97 21.54 8.42 -3.70
C GLU A 97 20.33 7.47 -3.89
N LYS A 98 20.35 6.70 -4.98
CA LYS A 98 19.48 5.54 -5.25
C LYS A 98 19.39 4.53 -4.10
N ARG A 99 20.43 4.44 -3.27
CA ARG A 99 20.53 3.49 -2.14
C ARG A 99 20.07 4.05 -0.80
N GLU A 100 19.88 5.35 -0.66
CA GLU A 100 19.42 5.99 0.60
C GLU A 100 17.88 6.03 0.71
N TRP A 101 17.18 5.49 -0.28
CA TRP A 101 15.72 5.56 -0.41
C TRP A 101 14.91 4.65 0.53
N ALA A 102 15.57 4.07 1.53
CA ALA A 102 14.98 3.23 2.56
C ALA A 102 15.40 3.71 3.96
N LEU A 103 15.00 4.93 4.36
CA LEU A 103 15.14 5.34 5.77
C LEU A 103 14.16 4.63 6.72
N ILE A 104 13.07 4.07 6.18
CA ILE A 104 12.27 3.09 6.92
C ILE A 104 12.99 1.74 6.78
N SER A 105 13.46 1.19 7.90
CA SER A 105 14.14 -0.09 7.94
C SER A 105 13.21 -1.21 7.48
N GLU A 106 13.74 -2.28 6.89
CA GLU A 106 12.88 -3.38 6.43
C GLU A 106 12.13 -4.03 7.61
N GLU A 107 12.69 -3.99 8.82
CA GLU A 107 12.04 -4.43 10.06
C GLU A 107 10.78 -3.61 10.36
N GLU A 108 10.83 -2.28 10.19
CA GLU A 108 9.68 -1.41 10.39
C GLU A 108 8.59 -1.67 9.33
N LYS A 109 9.00 -2.00 8.09
CA LYS A 109 8.05 -2.37 7.02
C LYS A 109 7.35 -3.69 7.31
N GLU A 110 8.08 -4.71 7.76
CA GLU A 110 7.50 -6.00 8.14
C GLU A 110 6.57 -5.86 9.36
N ALA A 111 7.00 -5.12 10.39
CA ALA A 111 6.18 -4.83 11.56
C ALA A 111 4.88 -4.11 11.18
N MET A 112 4.94 -3.14 10.27
CA MET A 112 3.76 -2.49 9.73
C MET A 112 2.83 -3.50 9.02
N LYS A 113 3.34 -4.29 8.07
CA LYS A 113 2.52 -5.25 7.31
C LYS A 113 1.80 -6.25 8.20
N GLY A 114 2.48 -6.78 9.22
CA GLY A 114 1.89 -7.67 10.21
C GLY A 114 0.74 -7.06 11.00
N ARG A 115 0.67 -5.72 11.09
CA ARG A 115 -0.35 -4.97 11.83
C ARG A 115 -1.50 -4.48 10.96
N LEU A 116 -1.29 -4.28 9.66
CA LEU A 116 -2.27 -3.64 8.78
C LEU A 116 -3.59 -4.41 8.66
N LEU A 117 -3.53 -5.73 8.46
CA LEU A 117 -4.75 -6.54 8.32
C LEU A 117 -5.53 -6.71 9.63
N PRO A 118 -4.89 -7.02 10.78
CA PRO A 118 -5.59 -7.02 12.07
C PRO A 118 -6.26 -5.67 12.37
N LEU A 119 -5.56 -4.56 12.10
CA LEU A 119 -6.09 -3.21 12.30
C LEU A 119 -7.29 -2.95 11.38
N LEU A 120 -7.19 -3.35 10.10
CA LEU A 120 -8.26 -3.21 9.12
C LEU A 120 -9.53 -3.96 9.53
N PHE A 121 -9.42 -5.22 9.96
CA PHE A 121 -10.60 -6.03 10.29
C PHE A 121 -11.30 -5.60 11.56
N SER A 122 -10.55 -5.04 12.49
CA SER A 122 -11.10 -4.64 13.78
C SER A 122 -11.63 -3.20 13.78
N GLU A 123 -11.35 -2.38 12.75
CA GLU A 123 -11.71 -0.95 12.74
C GLU A 123 -13.23 -0.72 12.59
N PRO A 124 -13.89 -0.07 13.59
CA PRO A 124 -15.32 0.23 13.55
C PRO A 124 -15.67 1.42 12.63
N GLU A 125 -14.79 2.44 12.54
CA GLU A 125 -15.08 3.70 11.84
C GLU A 125 -14.84 3.58 10.33
N GLU A 126 -15.89 3.83 9.53
CA GLU A 126 -15.82 3.69 8.07
C GLU A 126 -14.82 4.67 7.43
N THR A 127 -14.62 5.86 8.01
CA THR A 127 -13.67 6.86 7.51
C THR A 127 -12.23 6.44 7.72
N VAL A 128 -11.90 5.88 8.88
CA VAL A 128 -10.58 5.32 9.21
C VAL A 128 -10.33 4.08 8.37
N LEU A 129 -11.31 3.17 8.30
CA LEU A 129 -11.28 1.96 7.47
C LEU A 129 -10.99 2.29 6.00
N ALA A 130 -11.61 3.34 5.45
CA ALA A 130 -11.34 3.77 4.07
C ALA A 130 -9.87 4.16 3.86
N GLN A 131 -9.22 4.83 4.81
CA GLN A 131 -7.79 5.15 4.71
C GLN A 131 -6.91 3.89 4.80
N LEU A 132 -7.26 2.96 5.69
CA LEU A 132 -6.54 1.67 5.81
C LEU A 132 -6.65 0.82 4.54
N LEU A 133 -7.82 0.78 3.89
CA LEU A 133 -8.02 0.10 2.61
C LEU A 133 -7.13 0.67 1.49
N VAL A 134 -6.96 2.00 1.46
CA VAL A 134 -6.09 2.68 0.50
C VAL A 134 -4.62 2.40 0.82
N LEU A 135 -4.25 2.41 2.10
CA LEU A 135 -2.91 2.10 2.58
C LEU A 135 -2.50 0.67 2.19
N VAL A 136 -3.33 -0.34 2.48
CA VAL A 136 -3.06 -1.74 2.11
C VAL A 136 -2.93 -1.87 0.59
N GLY A 137 -3.82 -1.27 -0.20
CA GLY A 137 -3.71 -1.25 -1.66
C GLY A 137 -2.41 -0.59 -2.16
N GLY A 138 -1.99 0.50 -1.51
CA GLY A 138 -0.75 1.20 -1.80
C GLY A 138 0.50 0.35 -1.54
N VAL A 139 0.56 -0.32 -0.39
CA VAL A 139 1.67 -1.23 -0.04
C VAL A 139 1.68 -2.45 -0.98
N ALA A 140 0.52 -3.08 -1.17
CA ALA A 140 0.37 -4.25 -2.03
C ALA A 140 0.83 -4.00 -3.46
N ARG A 141 0.63 -2.79 -4.00
CA ARG A 141 1.10 -2.43 -5.35
C ARG A 141 2.60 -2.69 -5.56
N TYR A 142 3.43 -2.44 -4.54
CA TYR A 142 4.88 -2.58 -4.66
C TYR A 142 5.41 -3.87 -4.04
N ASP A 143 4.80 -4.35 -2.97
CA ASP A 143 5.29 -5.52 -2.23
C ASP A 143 4.65 -6.84 -2.66
N PHE A 144 3.42 -6.84 -3.17
CA PHE A 144 2.84 -8.05 -3.74
C PHE A 144 3.39 -8.30 -5.15
N PRO A 145 3.75 -9.54 -5.50
CA PRO A 145 3.68 -10.78 -4.69
C PRO A 145 4.96 -11.07 -3.86
N ALA A 146 6.13 -10.61 -4.29
CA ALA A 146 7.41 -11.11 -3.78
C ALA A 146 7.68 -10.83 -2.29
N ARG A 147 7.22 -9.71 -1.76
CA ARG A 147 7.46 -9.26 -0.36
C ARG A 147 6.22 -9.39 0.52
N TRP A 148 5.06 -9.67 -0.04
CA TRP A 148 3.84 -9.92 0.73
C TRP A 148 2.98 -11.01 0.09
N PRO A 149 3.52 -12.23 -0.09
CA PRO A 149 2.88 -13.29 -0.89
C PRO A 149 1.54 -13.75 -0.31
N ASP A 150 1.41 -13.79 1.01
CA ASP A 150 0.22 -14.32 1.68
C ASP A 150 -0.95 -13.33 1.73
N LEU A 151 -0.75 -12.05 1.37
CA LEU A 151 -1.77 -10.99 1.49
C LEU A 151 -3.13 -11.41 0.92
N VAL A 152 -3.14 -11.86 -0.33
CA VAL A 152 -4.41 -12.11 -1.02
C VAL A 152 -5.03 -13.43 -0.54
N ARG A 153 -4.22 -14.41 -0.14
CA ARG A 153 -4.68 -15.65 0.49
C ARG A 153 -5.33 -15.38 1.85
N GLU A 154 -4.73 -14.52 2.68
CA GLU A 154 -5.28 -14.07 3.96
C GLU A 154 -6.61 -13.33 3.77
N LEU A 155 -6.71 -12.46 2.76
CA LEU A 155 -7.95 -11.77 2.40
C LEU A 155 -9.05 -12.73 1.92
N LEU A 156 -8.71 -13.75 1.12
CA LEU A 156 -9.68 -14.76 0.70
C LEU A 156 -10.20 -15.60 1.86
N ARG A 157 -9.30 -16.05 2.74
CA ARG A 157 -9.67 -16.78 3.96
C ARG A 157 -10.61 -15.93 4.82
N ALA A 158 -10.28 -14.65 5.04
CA ALA A 158 -11.13 -13.73 5.79
C ALA A 158 -12.48 -13.45 5.11
N ALA A 159 -12.55 -13.54 3.77
CA ALA A 159 -13.80 -13.45 3.02
C ALA A 159 -14.65 -14.73 3.08
N GLY A 160 -14.17 -15.79 3.73
CA GLY A 160 -14.84 -17.09 3.80
C GLY A 160 -14.65 -17.97 2.56
N GLN A 161 -13.64 -17.66 1.73
CA GLN A 161 -13.21 -18.53 0.63
C GLN A 161 -12.07 -19.43 1.16
N SER A 162 -12.45 -20.51 1.86
CA SER A 162 -11.50 -21.56 2.27
C SER A 162 -11.43 -22.62 1.18
N GLU A 163 -10.23 -23.07 0.81
CA GLU A 163 -10.01 -24.14 -0.17
C GLU A 163 -10.42 -25.54 0.33
N ALA A 164 -10.92 -25.68 1.56
CA ALA A 164 -11.26 -26.98 2.13
C ALA A 164 -12.41 -26.90 3.14
N GLU A 165 -13.65 -26.86 2.68
CA GLU A 165 -14.78 -27.39 3.48
C GLU A 165 -15.62 -28.33 2.61
N PRO A 166 -15.79 -29.61 3.02
CA PRO A 166 -16.59 -30.58 2.29
C PRO A 166 -18.09 -30.18 2.27
N PRO A 167 -18.82 -30.47 1.18
CA PRO A 167 -20.16 -29.95 0.88
C PRO A 167 -21.31 -30.38 1.83
N HIS A 168 -21.02 -31.04 2.95
CA HIS A 168 -22.03 -31.63 3.84
C HIS A 168 -22.12 -30.97 5.22
N GLN A 169 -21.31 -29.95 5.50
CA GLN A 169 -21.39 -29.18 6.75
C GLN A 169 -21.73 -27.71 6.48
N HIS A 170 -22.78 -27.48 5.68
CA HIS A 170 -23.55 -26.23 5.82
C HIS A 170 -24.37 -26.32 7.11
N HIS A 171 -23.69 -26.39 8.27
CA HIS A 171 -24.34 -25.88 9.47
C HIS A 171 -24.67 -24.42 9.14
N ALA A 172 -25.93 -24.05 9.34
CA ALA A 172 -26.33 -22.66 9.39
C ALA A 172 -25.59 -22.02 10.57
N THR A 173 -24.30 -21.75 10.38
CA THR A 173 -23.46 -21.02 11.31
C THR A 173 -24.13 -19.68 11.41
N GLN A 174 -24.73 -19.42 12.57
CA GLN A 174 -25.34 -18.15 12.89
C GLN A 174 -24.37 -17.06 12.45
N LEU A 175 -24.75 -16.34 11.38
CA LEU A 175 -23.93 -15.29 10.78
C LEU A 175 -23.89 -14.16 11.79
N SER A 176 -22.94 -14.22 12.72
CA SER A 176 -22.67 -13.13 13.63
C SER A 176 -22.48 -11.86 12.78
N PRO A 177 -23.11 -10.74 13.15
CA PRO A 177 -22.92 -9.45 12.46
C PRO A 177 -21.44 -9.09 12.29
N GLU A 178 -20.60 -9.51 13.26
CA GLU A 178 -19.16 -9.31 13.24
C GLU A 178 -18.47 -10.13 12.14
N SER A 179 -18.84 -11.41 11.97
CA SER A 179 -18.31 -12.26 10.90
C SER A 179 -18.72 -11.76 9.51
N LEU A 180 -19.94 -11.21 9.37
CA LEU A 180 -20.38 -10.57 8.13
C LEU A 180 -19.58 -9.30 7.82
N ARG A 181 -19.38 -8.44 8.82
CA ARG A 181 -18.55 -7.24 8.70
C ARG A 181 -17.13 -7.60 8.24
N GLN A 182 -16.50 -8.57 8.90
CA GLN A 182 -15.15 -9.01 8.55
C GLN A 182 -15.06 -9.50 7.09
N LYS A 183 -16.02 -10.32 6.66
CA LYS A 183 -16.10 -10.78 5.26
C LYS A 183 -16.24 -9.62 4.27
N LEU A 184 -17.10 -8.64 4.57
CA LEU A 184 -17.29 -7.46 3.74
C LEU A 184 -16.03 -6.60 3.66
N VAL A 185 -15.33 -6.39 4.78
CA VAL A 185 -14.05 -5.67 4.83
C VAL A 185 -12.99 -6.39 4.00
N ALA A 186 -12.90 -7.71 4.14
CA ALA A 186 -11.97 -8.54 3.37
C ALA A 186 -12.21 -8.41 1.85
N LEU A 187 -13.47 -8.49 1.42
CA LEU A 187 -13.84 -8.30 0.00
C LEU A 187 -13.56 -6.88 -0.50
N ARG A 188 -13.82 -5.84 0.31
CA ARG A 188 -13.47 -4.46 -0.03
C ARG A 188 -11.96 -4.29 -0.17
N CYS A 189 -11.19 -4.89 0.72
CA CYS A 189 -9.74 -4.87 0.68
C CYS A 189 -9.21 -5.60 -0.55
N LEU A 190 -9.72 -6.79 -0.83
CA LEU A 190 -9.39 -7.56 -2.03
C LEU A 190 -9.66 -6.74 -3.30
N LYS A 191 -10.83 -6.09 -3.39
CA LYS A 191 -11.15 -5.18 -4.50
C LYS A 191 -10.16 -4.01 -4.60
N SER A 192 -9.75 -3.41 -3.48
CA SER A 192 -8.75 -2.33 -3.43
C SER A 192 -7.38 -2.82 -3.93
N VAL A 193 -6.91 -3.95 -3.43
CA VAL A 193 -5.64 -4.59 -3.83
C VAL A 193 -5.65 -4.94 -5.30
N LEU A 194 -6.70 -5.60 -5.80
CA LEU A 194 -6.82 -5.95 -7.22
C LEU A 194 -6.83 -4.70 -8.13
N ARG A 195 -7.50 -3.62 -7.70
CA ARG A 195 -7.45 -2.33 -8.41
C ARG A 195 -6.04 -1.72 -8.42
N ALA A 196 -5.34 -1.77 -7.29
CA ALA A 196 -3.97 -1.26 -7.18
C ALA A 196 -2.98 -2.08 -8.04
N LEU A 197 -3.15 -3.40 -8.08
CA LEU A 197 -2.38 -4.32 -8.93
C LEU A 197 -2.71 -4.12 -10.41
N LYS A 198 -3.97 -3.92 -10.80
CA LYS A 198 -4.34 -3.54 -12.18
C LYS A 198 -3.71 -2.19 -12.58
N GLY A 199 -3.60 -1.27 -11.63
CA GLY A 199 -2.93 0.02 -11.78
C GLY A 199 -1.39 -0.06 -11.82
N LYS A 200 -0.80 -1.23 -11.53
CA LYS A 200 0.63 -1.52 -11.74
C LYS A 200 0.89 -1.64 -13.24
N LYS A 201 0.80 -0.52 -13.95
CA LYS A 201 1.55 -0.34 -15.19
C LYS A 201 3.01 -0.55 -14.77
N SER A 202 3.63 -1.66 -15.18
CA SER A 202 5.09 -1.82 -15.09
C SER A 202 5.68 -0.48 -15.50
N LEU A 203 6.51 0.09 -14.64
CA LEU A 203 6.90 1.49 -14.65
C LEU A 203 7.79 1.79 -15.86
N VAL A 204 7.20 1.77 -17.04
CA VAL A 204 7.77 2.19 -18.32
C VAL A 204 7.49 3.69 -18.44
N SER A 205 7.98 4.45 -17.46
CA SER A 205 8.21 5.88 -17.67
C SER A 205 9.52 5.98 -18.42
N VAL A 206 9.48 5.72 -19.73
CA VAL A 206 10.59 5.98 -20.65
C VAL A 206 10.63 7.49 -20.88
N THR A 207 10.85 8.25 -19.81
CA THR A 207 10.99 9.71 -19.86
C THR A 207 12.45 10.13 -19.74
N ASN A 208 13.35 9.20 -19.45
CA ASN A 208 14.77 9.52 -19.45
C ASN A 208 15.31 9.52 -20.89
N ALA A 209 15.46 10.71 -21.47
CA ALA A 209 16.04 10.93 -22.79
C ALA A 209 17.42 10.28 -22.94
N GLU A 210 18.16 10.07 -21.84
CA GLU A 210 19.43 9.35 -21.83
C GLU A 210 19.25 7.83 -21.93
N MET A 211 18.21 7.28 -21.29
CA MET A 211 17.86 5.85 -21.43
C MET A 211 17.42 5.57 -22.87
N LEU A 212 16.61 6.45 -23.46
CA LEU A 212 16.19 6.36 -24.87
C LEU A 212 17.36 6.39 -25.88
N ARG A 213 18.46 7.08 -25.54
CA ARG A 213 19.65 7.18 -26.40
C ARG A 213 20.58 5.97 -26.27
N ASN A 214 20.54 5.24 -25.15
CA ASN A 214 21.44 4.11 -24.91
C ASN A 214 20.70 2.78 -25.09
N ARG A 215 20.93 2.12 -26.23
CA ARG A 215 20.28 0.85 -26.60
C ARG A 215 20.57 -0.29 -25.62
N ASP A 216 21.73 -0.31 -24.98
CA ASP A 216 22.08 -1.36 -24.01
C ASP A 216 21.34 -1.17 -22.69
N LYS A 217 21.21 0.08 -22.21
CA LYS A 217 20.37 0.41 -21.05
C LYS A 217 18.89 0.05 -21.31
N LEU A 218 18.38 0.29 -22.53
CA LEU A 218 17.02 -0.11 -22.92
C LEU A 218 16.83 -1.63 -22.95
N ARG A 219 17.82 -2.38 -23.47
CA ARG A 219 17.79 -3.85 -23.49
C ARG A 219 17.78 -4.42 -22.07
N GLU A 220 18.64 -3.90 -21.20
CA GLU A 220 18.68 -4.35 -19.80
C GLU A 220 17.39 -4.00 -19.06
N PHE A 221 16.85 -2.80 -19.28
CA PHE A 221 15.54 -2.41 -18.73
C PHE A 221 14.41 -3.32 -19.23
N ALA A 222 14.35 -3.62 -20.53
CA ALA A 222 13.36 -4.53 -21.10
C ALA A 222 13.51 -5.96 -20.56
N ARG A 223 14.75 -6.41 -20.33
CA ARG A 223 15.05 -7.71 -19.70
C ARG A 223 14.54 -7.77 -18.26
N LEU A 224 14.83 -6.75 -17.45
CA LEU A 224 14.36 -6.66 -16.07
C LEU A 224 12.83 -6.59 -15.98
N GLY A 225 12.19 -5.75 -16.80
CA GLY A 225 10.73 -5.67 -16.86
C GLY A 225 10.08 -7.00 -17.30
N SER A 226 10.70 -7.71 -18.25
CA SER A 226 10.24 -9.04 -18.67
C SER A 226 10.38 -10.08 -17.55
N LEU A 227 11.46 -10.02 -16.77
CA LEU A 227 11.69 -10.90 -15.63
C LEU A 227 10.67 -10.64 -14.52
N GLU A 228 10.47 -9.39 -14.12
CA GLU A 228 9.47 -9.00 -13.13
C GLU A 228 8.06 -9.43 -13.56
N MET A 229 7.71 -9.23 -14.84
CA MET A 229 6.44 -9.69 -15.38
C MET A 229 6.30 -11.21 -15.30
N LYS A 230 7.33 -11.98 -15.68
CA LYS A 230 7.31 -13.45 -15.57
C LYS A 230 7.10 -13.92 -14.12
N THR A 231 7.78 -13.30 -13.17
CA THR A 231 7.60 -13.59 -11.74
C THR A 231 6.16 -13.27 -11.31
N LEU A 232 5.63 -12.10 -11.69
CA LEU A 232 4.23 -11.75 -11.44
C LEU A 232 3.25 -12.76 -12.04
N TYR A 233 3.50 -13.25 -13.27
CA TYR A 233 2.67 -14.31 -13.88
C TYR A 233 2.72 -15.61 -13.10
N SER A 234 3.92 -16.06 -12.71
CA SER A 234 4.08 -17.28 -11.92
C SER A 234 3.33 -17.17 -10.60
N ASP A 235 3.51 -16.06 -9.89
CA ASP A 235 2.93 -15.87 -8.56
C ASP A 235 1.40 -15.69 -8.65
N ALA A 236 0.90 -14.94 -9.65
CA ALA A 236 -0.53 -14.81 -9.88
C ALA A 236 -1.18 -16.17 -10.25
N ALA A 237 -0.50 -17.00 -11.04
CA ALA A 237 -0.97 -18.34 -11.40
C ALA A 237 -1.07 -19.25 -10.17
N LEU A 238 -0.14 -19.13 -9.23
CA LEU A 238 -0.14 -19.89 -7.98
C LEU A 238 -1.21 -19.42 -7.00
N CYS A 239 -1.52 -18.12 -6.98
CA CYS A 239 -2.44 -17.58 -5.99
C CYS A 239 -3.90 -17.58 -6.44
N PHE A 240 -4.21 -17.43 -7.75
CA PHE A 240 -5.59 -17.31 -8.23
C PHE A 240 -5.79 -17.83 -9.66
N PRO A 241 -6.18 -19.10 -9.88
CA PRO A 241 -6.37 -19.60 -11.25
C PRO A 241 -7.36 -18.77 -12.08
N ALA A 242 -8.50 -18.37 -11.48
CA ALA A 242 -9.52 -17.58 -12.18
C ALA A 242 -9.13 -16.10 -12.40
N LEU A 243 -8.49 -15.45 -11.41
CA LEU A 243 -8.01 -14.07 -11.58
C LEU A 243 -6.76 -14.01 -12.45
N TYR A 244 -5.94 -15.05 -12.46
CA TYR A 244 -4.80 -15.20 -13.35
C TYR A 244 -5.26 -15.25 -14.80
N GLU A 245 -6.27 -16.04 -15.14
CA GLU A 245 -6.82 -16.07 -16.50
C GLU A 245 -7.38 -14.70 -16.93
N LEU A 246 -8.06 -14.00 -16.02
CA LEU A 246 -8.50 -12.63 -16.27
C LEU A 246 -7.32 -11.68 -16.48
N TRP A 247 -6.34 -11.67 -15.57
CA TRP A 247 -5.20 -10.77 -15.64
C TRP A 247 -4.33 -11.06 -16.86
N ARG A 248 -4.06 -12.34 -17.17
CA ARG A 248 -3.39 -12.81 -18.38
C ARG A 248 -4.10 -12.30 -19.63
N ARG A 249 -5.43 -12.40 -19.70
CA ARG A 249 -6.21 -11.86 -20.81
C ARG A 249 -6.02 -10.35 -20.99
N TRP A 250 -6.05 -9.57 -19.91
CA TRP A 250 -5.83 -8.11 -19.96
C TRP A 250 -4.39 -7.71 -20.25
N SER A 251 -3.41 -8.44 -19.71
CA SER A 251 -2.00 -8.11 -19.85
C SER A 251 -1.46 -8.51 -21.23
N THR A 252 -1.95 -9.59 -21.83
CA THR A 252 -1.62 -10.00 -23.21
C THR A 252 -2.11 -8.96 -24.21
N VAL A 253 -3.31 -8.40 -23.97
CA VAL A 253 -3.89 -7.30 -24.74
C VAL A 253 -3.06 -6.01 -24.62
N GLN A 254 -2.45 -5.71 -23.47
CA GLN A 254 -1.57 -4.54 -23.35
C GLN A 254 -0.14 -4.78 -23.89
N GLY A 255 0.36 -6.02 -23.79
CA GLY A 255 1.69 -6.41 -24.27
C GLY A 255 1.79 -6.67 -25.77
N GLY A 256 0.66 -6.87 -26.47
CA GLY A 256 0.59 -7.16 -27.90
C GLY A 256 0.83 -5.97 -28.85
N GLY A 257 1.30 -4.84 -28.33
CA GLY A 257 1.55 -3.63 -29.13
C GLY A 257 0.32 -3.18 -29.92
N ARG A 258 0.50 -2.83 -31.20
CA ARG A 258 -0.58 -2.29 -32.06
C ARG A 258 -1.77 -3.24 -32.24
N ALA A 259 -1.55 -4.55 -32.20
CA ALA A 259 -2.61 -5.56 -32.30
C ALA A 259 -3.41 -5.65 -30.99
N GLY A 260 -2.69 -5.67 -29.87
CA GLY A 260 -3.30 -5.67 -28.54
C GLY A 260 -4.18 -4.44 -28.26
N TRP A 261 -3.77 -3.24 -28.68
CA TRP A 261 -4.60 -2.03 -28.54
C TRP A 261 -5.91 -2.08 -29.33
N ARG A 262 -5.93 -2.73 -30.52
CA ARG A 262 -7.18 -2.90 -31.29
C ARG A 262 -8.14 -3.86 -30.60
N GLU A 263 -7.60 -4.92 -30.03
CA GLU A 263 -8.37 -5.91 -29.27
C GLU A 263 -8.93 -5.32 -27.98
N ALA A 264 -8.15 -4.46 -27.30
CA ALA A 264 -8.62 -3.68 -26.15
C ALA A 264 -9.83 -2.79 -26.51
N CYS A 265 -9.77 -2.08 -27.64
CA CYS A 265 -10.88 -1.26 -28.14
C CYS A 265 -12.10 -2.10 -28.52
N ALA A 266 -11.89 -3.27 -29.15
CA ALA A 266 -12.98 -4.18 -29.51
C ALA A 266 -13.69 -4.76 -28.28
N ILE A 267 -12.97 -5.00 -27.19
CA ILE A 267 -13.54 -5.46 -25.91
C ILE A 267 -14.30 -4.32 -25.23
N ALA A 268 -13.75 -3.10 -25.22
CA ALA A 268 -14.40 -1.93 -24.61
C ALA A 268 -15.72 -1.55 -25.30
N ASN A 269 -15.85 -1.82 -26.60
CA ASN A 269 -17.07 -1.57 -27.37
C ASN A 269 -18.13 -2.69 -27.28
N ARG A 270 -17.84 -3.78 -26.56
CA ARG A 270 -18.76 -4.92 -26.36
C ARG A 270 -19.35 -4.99 -24.94
N ALA A 271 -18.94 -4.09 -24.04
CA ALA A 271 -19.46 -3.94 -22.68
C ALA A 271 -20.35 -2.71 -22.60
#